data_AF-A0A1Y3SR97-F1
#
_entry.id   AF-A0A1Y3SR97-F1
#
_cell.length_a   1.000
_cell.length_b   1.000
_cell.length_c   1.000
_cell.angle_alpha   90.00
_cell.angle_beta   90.00
_cell.angle_gamma   90.00
#
_symmetry.space_group_name_H-M   'P 1'
#
loop_
_entity.id
_entity.type
_entity.pdbx_description
1 polymer ?
#
loop_
_entity_poly.entity_id
_entity_poly.type
_entity_poly.pdbx_seq_one_letter_code
_entity_poly.pdbx_strand_id
1 'polypeptide(L)'
;MMTPQEVASHVFAKATFGGYNMTMVDEFLDQLTEDYTALYNDNTILKNKLKVLSDSIEEYRATDVAMRKTLLAAQQMAESMVSDAEKKKTQMEKDATESAQARKSQLQSEIAAEEFRLKQAQEATAAYVKKLYTLHQEEMECLARLGQMVPPEVLETAAAEEPAEEPVVDEPTQAVDTQAVAAAAAQAPAYDPVDDLDLDATRRFEDLQFGKDYQIR
;
A
#
# COMPACT_ATOMS: atom_id res chain seq x y z
N MET A 1 -52.98 48.96 27.83
CA MET A 1 -52.09 50.13 27.68
C MET A 1 -52.68 50.95 26.57
N MET A 2 -52.93 52.24 26.80
CA MET A 2 -53.39 53.12 25.73
C MET A 2 -52.28 53.27 24.69
N THR A 3 -52.62 53.46 23.42
CA THR A 3 -51.61 53.80 22.40
C THR A 3 -51.24 55.29 22.47
N PRO A 4 -50.08 55.73 21.95
CA PRO A 4 -49.79 57.16 21.90
C PRO A 4 -50.87 57.97 21.18
N GLN A 5 -51.53 57.38 20.18
CA GLN A 5 -52.64 57.98 19.47
C GLN A 5 -53.92 58.10 20.32
N GLU A 6 -54.18 57.13 21.21
CA GLU A 6 -55.27 57.20 22.18
C GLU A 6 -55.02 58.24 23.28
N VAL A 7 -53.76 58.48 23.65
CA VAL A 7 -53.39 59.55 24.61
C VAL A 7 -53.56 60.93 23.97
N ALA A 8 -53.10 61.09 22.73
CA ALA A 8 -53.20 62.36 21.98
C ALA A 8 -54.65 62.78 21.66
N SER A 9 -55.56 61.81 21.51
CA SER A 9 -56.97 62.06 21.17
C SER A 9 -57.89 62.10 22.39
N HIS A 10 -57.34 61.97 23.61
CA HIS A 10 -58.14 61.91 24.82
C HIS A 10 -58.64 63.29 25.23
N VAL A 11 -59.96 63.47 25.30
CA VAL A 11 -60.59 64.74 25.70
C VAL A 11 -61.14 64.63 27.13
N PHE A 12 -60.75 65.57 27.99
CA PHE A 12 -61.29 65.66 29.35
C PHE A 12 -62.60 66.45 29.39
N ALA A 13 -63.53 66.04 30.26
CA ALA A 13 -64.75 66.79 30.50
C ALA A 13 -64.45 68.13 31.21
N LYS A 14 -65.08 69.23 30.75
CA LYS A 14 -64.88 70.57 31.33
C LYS A 14 -65.46 70.64 32.74
N ALA A 15 -64.63 70.96 33.73
CA ALA A 15 -65.05 71.07 35.12
C ALA A 15 -65.83 72.37 35.39
N THR A 16 -66.95 72.27 36.10
CA THR A 16 -67.87 73.39 36.38
C THR A 16 -67.37 74.34 37.49
N PHE A 17 -66.48 73.88 38.37
CA PHE A 17 -65.88 74.70 39.44
C PHE A 17 -64.49 74.17 39.82
N GLY A 18 -63.47 75.04 39.86
CA GLY A 18 -62.13 74.70 40.39
C GLY A 18 -61.26 73.72 39.56
N GLY A 19 -61.50 73.58 38.25
CA GLY A 19 -60.77 72.62 37.40
C GLY A 19 -59.35 73.02 37.02
N TYR A 20 -58.58 72.05 36.52
CA TYR A 20 -57.26 72.28 35.91
C TYR A 20 -57.35 73.17 34.67
N ASN A 21 -56.29 73.94 34.41
CA ASN A 21 -56.19 74.77 33.21
C ASN A 21 -56.00 73.87 31.98
N MET A 22 -56.96 73.87 31.06
CA MET A 22 -56.95 73.02 29.87
C MET A 22 -55.72 73.25 28.98
N THR A 23 -55.22 74.48 28.86
CA THR A 23 -54.02 74.78 28.08
C THR A 23 -52.76 74.11 28.66
N MET A 24 -52.61 74.10 30.00
CA MET A 24 -51.49 73.41 30.64
C MET A 24 -51.62 71.89 30.56
N VAL A 25 -52.85 71.37 30.57
CA VAL A 25 -53.11 69.93 30.40
C VAL A 25 -52.77 69.51 28.97
N ASP A 26 -53.13 70.31 27.97
CA ASP A 26 -52.80 70.04 26.56
C ASP A 26 -51.28 70.05 26.33
N GLU A 27 -50.55 71.06 26.83
CA GLU A 27 -49.07 71.09 26.76
C GLU A 27 -48.41 69.86 27.43
N PHE A 28 -48.96 69.39 28.56
CA PHE A 28 -48.49 68.17 29.21
C PHE A 28 -48.81 66.91 28.38
N LEU A 29 -50.00 66.82 27.78
CA LEU A 29 -50.38 65.71 26.93
C LEU A 29 -49.56 65.64 25.65
N ASP A 30 -49.17 66.78 25.07
CA ASP A 30 -48.28 66.83 23.91
C ASP A 30 -46.91 66.25 24.26
N GLN A 31 -46.29 66.71 25.36
CA GLN A 31 -45.00 66.18 25.81
C GLN A 31 -45.09 64.70 26.21
N LEU A 32 -46.17 64.29 26.89
CA LEU A 32 -46.42 62.89 27.24
C LEU A 32 -46.60 62.02 25.99
N THR A 33 -47.28 62.52 24.96
CA THR A 33 -47.48 61.83 23.69
C THR A 33 -46.16 61.63 22.96
N GLU A 34 -45.28 62.65 22.96
CA GLU A 34 -43.95 62.56 22.37
C GLU A 34 -43.09 61.49 23.07
N ASP A 35 -42.94 61.59 24.40
CA ASP A 35 -42.17 60.63 25.20
C ASP A 35 -42.73 59.21 25.09
N TYR A 36 -44.05 59.06 25.10
CA TYR A 36 -44.71 57.76 24.99
C TYR A 36 -44.58 57.16 23.58
N THR A 37 -44.58 57.99 22.53
CA THR A 37 -44.30 57.55 21.16
C THR A 37 -42.85 57.09 21.02
N ALA A 38 -41.90 57.84 21.57
CA ALA A 38 -40.48 57.46 21.58
C ALA A 38 -40.28 56.12 22.30
N LEU A 39 -40.87 55.96 23.50
CA LEU A 39 -40.80 54.72 24.27
C LEU A 39 -41.42 53.53 23.52
N TYR A 40 -42.54 53.74 22.81
CA TYR A 40 -43.18 52.69 22.03
C TYR A 40 -42.32 52.25 20.83
N ASN A 41 -41.70 53.20 20.14
CA ASN A 41 -40.79 52.94 19.03
C ASN A 41 -39.54 52.19 19.52
N ASP A 42 -38.93 52.64 20.61
CA ASP A 42 -37.77 51.97 21.22
C ASP A 42 -38.12 50.56 21.68
N ASN A 43 -39.30 50.35 22.27
CA ASN A 43 -39.76 49.03 22.67
C ASN A 43 -39.90 48.09 21.46
N THR A 44 -40.40 48.61 20.33
CA THR A 44 -40.53 47.86 19.08
C THR A 44 -39.16 47.50 18.51
N ILE A 45 -38.23 48.45 18.49
CA ILE A 45 -36.84 48.24 18.04
C ILE A 45 -36.15 47.19 18.92
N LEU A 46 -36.28 47.29 20.24
CA LEU A 46 -35.69 46.35 21.19
C LEU A 46 -36.27 44.94 21.04
N LYS A 47 -37.59 44.81 20.85
CA LYS A 47 -38.23 43.52 20.56
C LYS A 47 -37.70 42.90 19.28
N ASN A 48 -37.53 43.69 18.22
CA ASN A 48 -36.97 43.22 16.96
C ASN A 48 -35.50 42.78 17.13
N LYS A 49 -34.68 43.55 17.86
CA LYS A 49 -33.30 43.17 18.18
C LYS A 49 -33.23 41.87 18.97
N LEU A 50 -34.11 41.71 19.97
CA LEU A 50 -34.19 40.48 20.76
C LEU A 50 -34.55 39.28 19.90
N LYS A 51 -35.51 39.45 18.98
CA LYS A 51 -35.89 38.41 18.03
C LYS A 51 -34.72 37.99 17.15
N VAL A 52 -34.06 38.95 16.50
CA VAL A 52 -32.89 38.67 15.63
C VAL A 52 -31.77 37.97 16.41
N LEU A 53 -31.50 38.40 17.65
CA LEU A 53 -30.47 37.76 18.47
C LEU A 53 -30.88 36.34 18.88
N SER A 54 -32.16 36.12 19.21
CA SER A 54 -32.70 34.79 19.52
C SER A 54 -32.57 33.85 18.31
N ASP A 55 -33.00 34.31 17.13
CA ASP A 55 -32.92 33.55 15.89
C ASP A 55 -31.45 33.18 15.56
N SER A 56 -30.52 34.12 15.75
CA SER A 56 -29.09 33.88 15.57
C SER A 56 -28.53 32.84 16.56
N ILE A 57 -28.93 32.90 17.83
CA ILE A 57 -28.53 31.90 18.84
C ILE A 57 -29.04 30.51 18.44
N GLU A 58 -30.28 30.40 17.95
CA GLU A 58 -30.84 29.12 17.50
C GLU A 58 -30.07 28.55 16.30
N GLU A 59 -29.69 29.39 15.33
CA GLU A 59 -28.86 29.00 14.20
C GLU A 59 -27.48 28.49 14.64
N TYR A 60 -26.82 29.20 15.57
CA TYR A 60 -25.54 28.75 16.13
C TYR A 60 -25.68 27.42 16.86
N ARG A 61 -26.76 27.21 17.62
CA ARG A 61 -27.02 25.93 18.30
C ARG A 61 -27.25 24.80 17.30
N ALA A 62 -28.02 25.04 16.24
CA ALA A 62 -28.23 24.05 15.18
C ALA A 62 -26.90 23.67 14.50
N THR A 63 -26.06 24.67 14.21
CA THR A 63 -24.73 24.48 13.61
C THR A 63 -23.80 23.70 14.54
N ASP A 64 -23.77 24.01 15.82
CA ASP A 64 -22.96 23.31 16.83
C ASP A 64 -23.37 21.83 16.96
N VAL A 65 -24.68 21.54 16.94
CA VAL A 65 -25.20 20.17 16.92
C VAL A 65 -24.77 19.43 15.65
N ALA A 66 -24.87 20.06 14.48
CA ALA A 66 -24.44 19.47 13.21
C ALA A 66 -22.93 19.21 13.20
N MET A 67 -22.13 20.14 13.72
CA MET A 67 -20.68 20.01 13.83
C MET A 67 -20.30 18.87 14.78
N ARG A 68 -20.93 18.77 15.97
CA ARG A 68 -20.73 17.64 16.89
C ARG A 68 -21.07 16.31 16.24
N LYS A 69 -22.20 16.23 15.52
CA LYS A 69 -22.59 15.00 14.80
C LYS A 69 -21.56 14.63 13.73
N THR A 70 -21.05 15.61 13.00
CA THR A 70 -20.03 15.41 11.97
C THR A 70 -18.72 14.93 12.58
N LEU A 71 -18.28 15.52 13.71
CA LEU A 71 -17.09 15.08 14.43
C LEU A 71 -17.22 13.65 14.95
N LEU A 72 -18.37 13.29 15.53
CA LEU A 72 -18.62 11.92 15.98
C LEU A 72 -18.62 10.92 14.82
N ALA A 73 -19.23 11.28 13.69
CA ALA A 73 -19.21 10.44 12.49
C ALA A 73 -17.79 10.27 11.94
N ALA A 74 -17.00 11.34 11.91
CA ALA A 74 -15.59 11.29 11.49
C ALA A 74 -14.74 10.42 12.43
N GLN A 75 -14.95 10.51 13.74
CA GLN A 75 -14.28 9.65 14.73
C GLN A 75 -14.63 8.17 14.51
N GLN A 76 -15.92 7.84 14.38
CA GLN A 76 -16.37 6.47 14.09
C GLN A 76 -15.80 5.95 12.77
N MET A 77 -15.74 6.79 11.73
CA MET A 77 -15.15 6.42 10.45
C MET A 77 -13.64 6.16 10.56
N ALA A 78 -12.91 6.98 11.32
CA ALA A 78 -11.49 6.79 11.57
C ALA A 78 -11.23 5.48 12.35
N GLU A 79 -12.00 5.21 13.40
CA GLU A 79 -11.92 3.98 14.18
C GLU A 79 -12.23 2.74 13.32
N SER A 80 -13.28 2.80 12.49
CA SER A 80 -13.61 1.73 11.54
C SER A 80 -12.48 1.50 10.54
N MET A 81 -11.91 2.57 9.97
CA MET A 81 -10.82 2.48 9.01
C MET A 81 -9.57 1.83 9.63
N VAL A 82 -9.22 2.19 10.88
CA VAL A 82 -8.11 1.56 11.61
C VAL A 82 -8.42 0.10 11.88
N SER A 83 -9.61 -0.22 12.39
CA SER A 83 -10.01 -1.61 12.67
C SER A 83 -9.98 -2.49 11.42
N ASP A 84 -10.45 -1.98 10.28
CA ASP A 84 -10.47 -2.72 9.03
C ASP A 84 -9.06 -2.88 8.44
N ALA A 85 -8.21 -1.86 8.57
CA ALA A 85 -6.80 -1.95 8.20
C ALA A 85 -6.05 -3.00 9.04
N GLU A 86 -6.30 -3.03 10.36
CA GLU A 86 -5.72 -4.02 11.26
C GLU A 86 -6.18 -5.44 10.91
N LYS A 87 -7.49 -5.66 10.70
CA LYS A 87 -8.02 -6.96 10.26
C LYS A 87 -7.39 -7.40 8.94
N LYS A 88 -7.30 -6.49 7.97
CA LYS A 88 -6.72 -6.79 6.66
C LYS A 88 -5.22 -7.09 6.76
N LYS A 89 -4.49 -6.38 7.62
CA LYS A 89 -3.09 -6.67 7.93
C LYS A 89 -2.94 -8.07 8.50
N THR A 90 -3.69 -8.40 9.56
CA THR A 90 -3.62 -9.73 10.19
C THR A 90 -4.00 -10.84 9.21
N GLN A 91 -5.00 -10.62 8.37
CA GLN A 91 -5.38 -11.57 7.32
C GLN A 91 -4.26 -11.75 6.30
N MET A 92 -3.65 -10.67 5.80
CA MET A 92 -2.50 -10.75 4.89
C MET A 92 -1.31 -11.46 5.52
N GLU A 93 -0.99 -11.17 6.78
CA GLU A 93 0.10 -11.85 7.51
C GLU A 93 -0.19 -13.35 7.64
N LYS A 94 -1.43 -13.72 7.93
CA LYS A 94 -1.84 -15.12 8.01
C LYS A 94 -1.76 -15.82 6.65
N ASP A 95 -2.30 -15.21 5.60
CA ASP A 95 -2.26 -15.78 4.25
C ASP A 95 -0.82 -15.91 3.73
N ALA A 96 0.03 -14.91 4.00
CA ALA A 96 1.44 -14.96 3.63
C ALA A 96 2.20 -16.04 4.40
N THR A 97 1.94 -16.21 5.70
CA THR A 97 2.59 -17.25 6.50
C THR A 97 2.12 -18.65 6.09
N GLU A 98 0.83 -18.85 5.85
CA GLU A 98 0.27 -20.12 5.35
C GLU A 98 0.84 -20.46 3.96
N SER A 99 0.88 -19.50 3.03
CA SER A 99 1.45 -19.69 1.70
C SER A 99 2.95 -20.02 1.75
N ALA A 100 3.72 -19.28 2.55
CA ALA A 100 5.15 -19.54 2.73
C ALA A 100 5.41 -20.93 3.35
N GLN A 101 4.59 -21.32 4.34
CA GLN A 101 4.70 -22.62 4.98
C GLN A 101 4.33 -23.77 4.03
N ALA A 102 3.27 -23.61 3.25
CA ALA A 102 2.88 -24.55 2.20
C ALA A 102 4.00 -24.70 1.16
N ARG A 103 4.57 -23.59 0.69
CA ARG A 103 5.68 -23.61 -0.27
C ARG A 103 6.92 -24.28 0.30
N LYS A 104 7.26 -24.00 1.56
CA LYS A 104 8.37 -24.65 2.26
C LYS A 104 8.15 -26.16 2.36
N SER A 105 6.96 -26.60 2.73
CA SER A 105 6.64 -28.03 2.83
C SER A 105 6.73 -28.71 1.47
N GLN A 106 6.24 -28.06 0.41
CA GLN A 106 6.37 -28.56 -0.96
C GLN A 106 7.85 -28.74 -1.36
N LEU A 107 8.68 -27.70 -1.16
CA LEU A 107 10.11 -27.77 -1.48
C LEU A 107 10.83 -28.85 -0.67
N GLN A 108 10.48 -29.03 0.61
CA GLN A 108 11.05 -30.10 1.44
C GLN A 108 10.69 -31.49 0.88
N SER A 109 9.46 -31.68 0.41
CA SER A 109 9.04 -32.92 -0.24
C SER A 109 9.78 -33.18 -1.56
N GLU A 110 9.94 -32.13 -2.39
CA GLU A 110 10.68 -32.20 -3.64
C GLU A 110 12.17 -32.53 -3.40
N ILE A 111 12.81 -31.89 -2.42
CA ILE A 111 14.19 -32.19 -2.01
C ILE A 111 14.31 -33.65 -1.55
N ALA A 112 13.41 -34.12 -0.69
CA ALA A 112 13.45 -35.50 -0.20
C ALA A 112 13.28 -36.52 -1.35
N ALA A 113 12.42 -36.23 -2.32
CA ALA A 113 12.23 -37.07 -3.50
C ALA A 113 13.49 -37.09 -4.38
N GLU A 114 14.14 -35.93 -4.57
CA GLU A 114 15.36 -35.82 -5.37
C GLU A 114 16.56 -36.48 -4.69
N GLU A 115 16.71 -36.32 -3.37
CA GLU A 115 17.70 -37.04 -2.56
C GLU A 115 17.52 -38.56 -2.66
N PHE A 116 16.27 -39.04 -2.65
CA PHE A 116 15.97 -40.46 -2.81
C PHE A 116 16.35 -40.97 -4.21
N ARG A 117 16.06 -40.19 -5.26
CA ARG A 117 16.47 -40.52 -6.64
C ARG A 117 17.98 -40.55 -6.80
N LEU A 118 18.68 -39.57 -6.21
CA LEU A 118 20.14 -39.50 -6.24
C LEU A 118 20.75 -40.73 -5.55
N LYS A 119 20.23 -41.13 -4.39
CA LYS A 119 20.68 -42.35 -3.70
C LYS A 119 20.48 -43.61 -4.56
N GLN A 120 19.31 -43.78 -5.18
CA GLN A 120 19.08 -44.92 -6.08
C GLN A 120 20.03 -44.91 -7.29
N ALA A 121 20.30 -43.75 -7.89
CA ALA A 121 21.23 -43.63 -9.00
C ALA A 121 22.68 -43.97 -8.57
N GLN A 122 23.10 -43.53 -7.38
CA GLN A 122 24.39 -43.89 -6.80
C GLN A 122 24.50 -45.40 -6.55
N GLU A 123 23.47 -46.02 -5.95
CA GLU A 123 23.42 -47.47 -5.73
C GLU A 123 23.45 -48.26 -7.05
N ALA A 124 22.69 -47.83 -8.06
CA ALA A 124 22.70 -48.44 -9.38
C ALA A 124 24.08 -48.32 -10.06
N THR A 125 24.73 -47.16 -9.94
CA THR A 125 26.08 -46.93 -10.47
C THR A 125 27.10 -47.80 -9.76
N ALA A 126 27.05 -47.88 -8.42
CA ALA A 126 27.93 -48.76 -7.64
C ALA A 126 27.74 -50.24 -8.01
N ALA A 127 26.48 -50.67 -8.20
CA ALA A 127 26.17 -52.01 -8.67
C ALA A 127 26.69 -52.29 -10.08
N TYR A 128 26.60 -51.32 -10.99
CA TYR A 128 27.14 -51.43 -12.35
C TYR A 128 28.66 -51.52 -12.36
N VAL A 129 29.35 -50.65 -11.61
CA VAL A 129 30.81 -50.70 -11.45
C VAL A 129 31.25 -52.04 -10.91
N LYS A 130 30.56 -52.58 -9.90
CA LYS A 130 30.84 -53.92 -9.36
C LYS A 130 30.71 -55.02 -10.43
N LYS A 131 29.66 -54.97 -11.27
CA LYS A 131 29.47 -55.92 -12.37
C LYS A 131 30.59 -55.81 -13.42
N LEU A 132 31.06 -54.62 -13.74
CA LEU A 132 32.19 -54.42 -14.65
C LEU A 132 33.49 -55.01 -14.07
N TYR A 133 33.76 -54.79 -12.78
CA TYR A 133 34.91 -55.40 -12.13
C TYR A 133 34.87 -56.93 -12.17
N THR A 134 33.72 -57.55 -11.90
CA THR A 134 33.60 -59.02 -11.97
C THR A 134 33.78 -59.54 -13.39
N LEU A 135 33.18 -58.88 -14.38
CA LEU A 135 33.34 -59.26 -15.79
C LEU A 135 34.82 -59.18 -16.21
N HIS A 136 35.51 -58.09 -15.83
CA HIS A 136 36.91 -57.92 -16.15
C HIS A 136 37.79 -58.99 -15.47
N GLN A 137 37.46 -59.38 -14.24
CA GLN A 137 38.17 -60.45 -13.54
C GLN A 137 37.97 -61.80 -14.24
N GLU A 138 36.75 -62.11 -14.70
CA GLU A 138 36.45 -63.30 -15.50
C GLU A 138 37.19 -63.29 -16.86
N GLU A 139 37.27 -62.14 -17.53
CA GLU A 139 38.05 -61.96 -18.77
C GLU A 139 39.54 -62.22 -18.52
N MET A 140 40.11 -61.66 -17.46
CA MET A 140 41.51 -61.88 -17.09
C MET A 140 41.80 -63.35 -16.75
N GLU A 141 40.89 -64.03 -16.04
CA GLU A 141 40.99 -65.46 -15.79
C GLU A 141 40.90 -66.29 -17.07
N CYS A 142 40.05 -65.89 -18.03
CA CYS A 142 39.95 -66.53 -19.34
C CYS A 142 41.27 -66.37 -20.13
N LEU A 143 41.83 -65.17 -20.15
CA LEU A 143 43.13 -64.89 -20.80
C LEU A 143 44.27 -65.67 -20.14
N ALA A 144 44.32 -65.74 -18.81
CA ALA A 144 45.31 -66.55 -18.09
C ALA A 144 45.21 -68.05 -18.44
N ARG A 145 43.98 -68.56 -18.57
CA ARG A 145 43.72 -69.95 -19.00
C ARG A 145 44.14 -70.19 -20.44
N LEU A 146 43.90 -69.23 -21.34
CA LEU A 146 44.37 -69.28 -22.72
C LEU A 146 45.90 -69.23 -22.81
N GLY A 147 46.56 -68.42 -21.99
CA GLY A 147 48.03 -68.37 -21.90
C GLY A 147 48.68 -69.69 -21.49
N GLN A 148 47.98 -70.53 -20.70
CA GLN A 148 48.43 -71.89 -20.36
C GLN A 148 48.28 -72.89 -21.52
N MET A 149 47.46 -72.56 -22.52
CA MET A 149 47.23 -73.37 -23.73
C MET A 149 48.13 -72.92 -24.91
N VAL A 150 48.95 -71.88 -24.72
CA VAL A 150 49.92 -71.38 -25.71
C VAL A 150 51.28 -72.09 -25.45
N PRO A 151 51.85 -72.81 -26.42
CA PRO A 151 53.19 -73.39 -26.31
C PRO A 151 54.26 -72.29 -26.14
N PRO A 152 55.37 -72.52 -25.41
CA PRO A 152 56.36 -71.48 -25.11
C PRO A 152 57.05 -70.87 -26.35
N GLU A 153 56.94 -71.48 -27.53
CA GLU A 153 57.58 -70.98 -28.77
C GLU A 153 56.92 -69.72 -29.37
N VAL A 154 55.70 -69.34 -28.96
CA VAL A 154 55.04 -68.11 -29.47
C VAL A 154 55.28 -66.87 -28.60
N LEU A 155 55.83 -67.02 -27.39
CA LEU A 155 56.16 -65.91 -26.50
C LEU A 155 57.58 -65.36 -26.74
N GLU A 156 58.51 -66.21 -27.19
CA GLU A 156 59.84 -65.74 -27.60
C GLU A 156 59.82 -64.99 -28.95
N THR A 157 58.87 -65.33 -29.84
CA THR A 157 58.71 -64.63 -31.12
C THR A 157 58.06 -63.25 -30.97
N ALA A 158 57.21 -63.05 -29.95
CA ALA A 158 56.63 -61.74 -29.65
C ALA A 158 57.56 -60.82 -28.84
N ALA A 159 58.45 -61.37 -27.99
CA ALA A 159 59.44 -60.57 -27.26
C ALA A 159 60.64 -60.14 -28.12
N ALA A 160 60.81 -60.73 -29.31
CA ALA A 160 61.86 -60.38 -30.28
C ALA A 160 61.45 -59.29 -31.29
N GLU A 161 60.19 -58.86 -31.29
CA GLU A 161 59.69 -57.73 -32.08
C GLU A 161 59.37 -56.53 -31.16
N GLU A 162 60.42 -55.95 -30.59
CA GLU A 162 60.52 -54.49 -30.56
C GLU A 162 61.94 -54.15 -31.01
N PRO A 163 62.12 -53.23 -31.98
CA PRO A 163 61.64 -51.87 -31.78
C PRO A 163 61.08 -51.15 -33.03
N ALA A 164 60.39 -50.05 -32.73
CA ALA A 164 60.27 -48.84 -33.56
C ALA A 164 59.25 -48.90 -34.71
N GLU A 165 58.12 -48.21 -34.56
CA GLU A 165 57.99 -46.77 -34.86
C GLU A 165 56.53 -46.38 -34.59
N GLU A 166 56.31 -45.29 -33.86
CA GLU A 166 55.03 -44.60 -33.91
C GLU A 166 54.89 -43.91 -35.28
N PRO A 167 53.89 -44.21 -36.12
CA PRO A 167 53.35 -43.21 -37.00
C PRO A 167 52.24 -42.51 -36.23
N VAL A 168 52.58 -41.29 -35.82
CA VAL A 168 51.67 -40.18 -35.51
C VAL A 168 50.35 -40.35 -36.27
N VAL A 169 49.31 -40.82 -35.58
CA VAL A 169 47.94 -40.69 -36.09
C VAL A 169 47.57 -39.25 -35.82
N ASP A 170 47.56 -38.50 -36.90
CA ASP A 170 47.07 -37.13 -37.05
C ASP A 170 45.66 -37.05 -36.43
N GLU A 171 45.58 -36.61 -35.17
CA GLU A 171 44.33 -36.05 -34.66
C GLU A 171 44.04 -34.82 -35.52
N PRO A 172 42.90 -34.76 -36.24
CA PRO A 172 42.41 -33.45 -36.59
C PRO A 172 42.13 -32.76 -35.26
N THR A 173 42.99 -31.79 -34.93
CA THR A 173 42.73 -30.78 -33.94
C THR A 173 41.45 -30.08 -34.37
N GLN A 174 40.30 -30.64 -34.01
CA GLN A 174 39.10 -29.85 -33.83
C GLN A 174 39.43 -28.96 -32.65
N ALA A 175 39.90 -27.76 -33.00
CA ALA A 175 39.82 -26.60 -32.15
C ALA A 175 38.40 -26.56 -31.59
N VAL A 176 38.23 -27.07 -30.36
CA VAL A 176 37.06 -26.72 -29.56
C VAL A 176 37.34 -25.28 -29.18
N ASP A 177 36.88 -24.42 -30.07
CA ASP A 177 36.91 -22.99 -29.96
C ASP A 177 36.45 -22.62 -28.55
N THR A 178 37.34 -21.96 -27.80
CA THR A 178 37.04 -21.38 -26.49
C THR A 178 36.22 -20.10 -26.67
N GLN A 179 35.14 -20.20 -27.45
CA GLN A 179 34.11 -19.20 -27.64
C GLN A 179 32.75 -19.79 -27.27
N ALA A 180 32.57 -20.07 -25.99
CA ALA A 180 31.25 -20.26 -25.38
C ALA A 180 31.20 -19.69 -23.94
N VAL A 181 31.88 -18.56 -23.72
CA VAL A 181 31.62 -17.62 -22.62
C VAL A 181 31.82 -16.19 -23.15
N ALA A 182 31.06 -15.81 -24.19
CA ALA A 182 30.76 -14.41 -24.55
C ALA A 182 29.94 -14.32 -25.85
N ALA A 183 28.75 -14.94 -25.91
CA ALA A 183 27.76 -14.65 -26.96
C ALA A 183 26.36 -15.12 -26.57
N ALA A 184 25.83 -14.60 -25.46
CA ALA A 184 24.41 -14.73 -25.09
C ALA A 184 23.88 -13.42 -24.48
N ALA A 185 24.30 -12.29 -25.04
CA ALA A 185 23.84 -10.96 -24.65
C ALA A 185 23.56 -10.10 -25.90
N ALA A 186 22.66 -10.56 -26.77
CA ALA A 186 22.06 -9.72 -27.81
C ALA A 186 20.83 -10.41 -28.41
N GLN A 187 19.72 -10.42 -27.65
CA GLN A 187 18.35 -10.44 -28.18
C GLN A 187 17.42 -10.18 -26.99
N ALA A 188 17.29 -8.90 -26.63
CA ALA A 188 16.15 -8.45 -25.87
C ALA A 188 14.90 -8.57 -26.77
N PRO A 189 13.74 -9.01 -26.25
CA PRO A 189 12.51 -8.91 -27.03
C PRO A 189 12.25 -7.43 -27.33
N ALA A 190 11.85 -7.17 -28.58
CA ALA A 190 11.38 -5.87 -29.02
C ALA A 190 10.28 -5.38 -28.07
N TYR A 191 10.57 -4.31 -27.34
CA TYR A 191 9.56 -3.57 -26.58
C TYR A 191 8.91 -2.58 -27.54
N ASP A 192 7.60 -2.73 -27.70
CA ASP A 192 6.73 -1.82 -28.44
C ASP A 192 6.80 -0.42 -27.79
N PRO A 193 7.08 0.67 -28.52
CA PRO A 193 7.04 2.00 -27.93
C PRO A 193 5.57 2.41 -27.80
N VAL A 194 5.02 2.24 -26.60
CA VAL A 194 3.89 3.06 -26.18
C VAL A 194 4.40 4.48 -25.96
N ASP A 195 3.99 5.37 -26.86
CA ASP A 195 3.95 6.81 -26.66
C ASP A 195 3.25 7.15 -25.32
N ASP A 196 3.60 8.32 -24.76
CA ASP A 196 3.05 8.97 -23.56
C ASP A 196 3.64 8.63 -22.19
N LEU A 197 4.95 8.84 -22.02
CA LEU A 197 5.48 9.31 -20.74
C LEU A 197 6.05 10.72 -20.89
N ASP A 198 5.25 11.69 -20.46
CA ASP A 198 5.52 13.11 -20.35
C ASP A 198 6.86 13.36 -19.62
N LEU A 199 7.90 13.67 -20.40
CA LEU A 199 9.27 13.92 -19.93
C LEU A 199 9.43 15.23 -19.12
N ASP A 200 8.32 15.91 -18.80
CA ASP A 200 8.29 17.16 -18.04
C ASP A 200 7.90 16.97 -16.56
N ALA A 201 7.59 15.75 -16.12
CA ALA A 201 7.20 15.46 -14.72
C ALA A 201 8.35 15.62 -13.70
N THR A 202 9.60 15.73 -14.13
CA THR A 202 10.78 15.90 -13.25
C THR A 202 11.23 17.35 -13.07
N ARG A 203 10.59 18.33 -13.73
CA ARG A 203 10.96 19.76 -13.64
C ARG A 203 10.09 20.61 -12.71
N ARG A 204 9.20 20.02 -11.90
CA ARG A 204 8.30 20.75 -10.98
C ARG A 204 8.73 20.73 -9.50
N PHE A 205 10.03 20.68 -9.22
CA PHE A 205 10.54 20.67 -7.83
C PHE A 205 11.28 21.94 -7.40
N GLU A 206 11.31 23.01 -8.20
CA GLU A 206 12.00 24.25 -7.82
C GLU A 206 11.24 25.10 -6.76
N ASP A 207 9.95 24.80 -6.50
CA ASP A 207 9.11 25.56 -5.54
C ASP A 207 8.65 24.78 -4.29
N LEU A 208 9.28 23.65 -3.95
CA LEU A 208 9.00 23.00 -2.65
C LEU A 208 9.85 23.63 -1.53
N GLN A 209 9.35 24.71 -0.93
CA GLN A 209 9.87 25.23 0.34
C GLN A 209 9.48 24.29 1.50
N PHE A 210 10.32 23.28 1.76
CA PHE A 210 10.25 22.54 3.02
C PHE A 210 10.80 23.40 4.17
N GLY A 211 10.01 23.58 5.24
CA GLY A 211 10.54 23.91 6.57
C GLY A 211 10.41 25.34 7.09
N LYS A 212 9.40 26.13 6.71
CA LYS A 212 9.18 27.44 7.36
C LYS A 212 8.54 27.39 8.76
N ASP A 213 7.96 26.26 9.19
CA ASP A 213 7.24 26.18 10.47
C ASP A 213 7.67 25.03 11.41
N TYR A 214 8.80 24.37 11.17
CA TYR A 214 9.35 23.45 12.19
C TYR A 214 10.20 24.22 13.20
N GLN A 215 9.57 24.70 14.27
CA GLN A 215 10.30 25.07 15.49
C GLN A 215 10.66 23.78 16.24
N ILE A 216 11.95 23.43 16.22
CA ILE A 216 12.48 22.47 17.18
C ILE A 216 12.52 23.19 18.54
N ARG A 217 11.61 22.81 19.44
CA ARG A 217 11.67 23.08 20.87
C ARG A 217 11.46 21.77 21.63
#